data_AF-X0XHN4-F1
#
_entry.id   AF-X0XHN4-F1
#
_cell.length_a   1.000
_cell.length_b   1.000
_cell.length_c   1.000
_cell.angle_alpha   90.00
_cell.angle_beta   90.00
_cell.angle_gamma   90.00
#
_symmetry.space_group_name_H-M   'P 1'
#
loop_
_entity.id
_entity.type
_entity.pdbx_description
1 polymer ?
#
loop_
_entity_poly.entity_id
_entity_poly.type
_entity_poly.pdbx_seq_one_letter_code
_entity_poly.pdbx_strand_id
1 'polypeptide(L)'
;MDVNEMTRKQFEELPFRNGLFSDHIGNFDSIIILPGRAKDKHDSGYRCMDFVAVKDNKPMCKLSGCSDVVHVDGIGGYGYDWLNKYKTVPKTLPVKSWNIDCLPKSGLLRMWCTDYKLCVGAALSSFELFAEKPTQ
;
A
#
# COMPACT_ATOMS: atom_id res chain seq x y z
N MET A 1 -8.22 -7.40 -15.63
CA MET A 1 -9.07 -8.33 -14.86
C MET A 1 -9.58 -7.58 -13.64
N ASP A 2 -10.84 -7.77 -13.26
CA ASP A 2 -11.41 -7.13 -12.07
C ASP A 2 -10.83 -7.79 -10.80
N VAL A 3 -10.46 -6.99 -9.80
CA VAL A 3 -9.88 -7.48 -8.54
C VAL A 3 -10.81 -8.43 -7.78
N ASN A 4 -12.13 -8.27 -7.90
CA ASN A 4 -13.11 -9.12 -7.24
C ASN A 4 -13.18 -10.52 -7.87
N GLU A 5 -12.68 -10.67 -9.10
CA GLU A 5 -12.70 -11.91 -9.87
C GLU A 5 -11.34 -12.62 -9.94
N MET A 6 -10.32 -12.08 -9.28
CA MET A 6 -8.98 -12.65 -9.25
C MET A 6 -8.80 -13.64 -8.11
N THR A 7 -8.12 -14.74 -8.41
CA THR A 7 -7.60 -15.66 -7.39
C THR A 7 -6.31 -15.11 -6.80
N ARG A 8 -5.94 -15.59 -5.61
CA ARG A 8 -4.65 -15.27 -4.99
C ARG A 8 -3.46 -15.51 -5.93
N LYS A 9 -3.44 -16.65 -6.62
CA LYS A 9 -2.34 -17.02 -7.54
C LYS A 9 -2.16 -16.00 -8.67
N GLN A 10 -3.26 -15.48 -9.22
CA GLN A 10 -3.20 -14.46 -10.26
C GLN A 10 -2.62 -13.13 -9.77
N PHE A 11 -2.83 -12.78 -8.48
CA PHE A 11 -2.16 -11.63 -7.87
C PHE A 11 -0.66 -11.88 -7.66
N GLU A 12 -0.27 -13.10 -7.24
CA GLU A 12 1.13 -13.48 -7.03
C GLU A 12 1.96 -13.42 -8.34
N GLU A 13 1.30 -13.70 -9.48
CA GLU A 13 1.86 -13.67 -10.84
C GLU A 13 1.99 -12.27 -11.45
N LEU A 14 1.43 -11.23 -10.81
CA LEU A 14 1.60 -9.85 -11.29
C LEU A 14 3.08 -9.45 -11.28
N PRO A 15 3.52 -8.63 -12.24
CA PRO A 15 4.87 -8.09 -12.21
C PRO A 15 5.06 -7.18 -10.99
N PHE A 16 6.28 -7.17 -10.45
CA PHE A 16 6.68 -6.08 -9.56
C PHE A 16 6.74 -4.76 -10.34
N ARG A 17 6.56 -3.63 -9.67
CA ARG A 17 6.76 -2.32 -10.29
C ARG A 17 8.15 -2.25 -10.93
N ASN A 18 8.20 -1.63 -12.11
CA ASN A 18 9.45 -1.47 -12.85
C ASN A 18 10.34 -0.43 -12.15
N GLY A 19 11.65 -0.67 -12.15
CA GLY A 19 12.66 0.29 -11.71
C GLY A 19 13.03 0.18 -10.23
N LEU A 20 13.45 1.29 -9.63
CA LEU A 20 13.86 1.34 -8.22
C LEU A 20 12.64 1.33 -7.31
N PHE A 21 12.79 0.86 -6.06
CA PHE A 21 11.74 0.96 -5.05
C PHE A 21 11.36 2.41 -4.68
N SER A 22 12.05 3.41 -5.23
CA SER A 22 11.71 4.83 -5.14
C SER A 22 10.81 5.32 -6.28
N ASP A 23 10.61 4.54 -7.33
CA ASP A 23 9.95 5.02 -8.54
C ASP A 23 8.45 5.21 -8.29
N HIS A 24 7.95 6.39 -8.65
CA HIS A 24 6.54 6.74 -8.58
C HIS A 24 5.76 5.93 -9.62
N ILE A 25 4.79 5.15 -9.14
CA ILE A 25 3.86 4.39 -10.00
C ILE A 25 2.56 5.15 -10.32
N GLY A 26 2.52 6.44 -9.91
CA GLY A 26 1.32 7.26 -9.94
C GLY A 26 0.35 6.96 -8.80
N ASN A 27 -0.75 7.72 -8.76
CA ASN A 27 -1.81 7.56 -7.77
C ASN A 27 -2.76 6.41 -8.15
N PHE A 28 -3.23 5.70 -7.14
CA PHE A 28 -4.13 4.56 -7.27
C PHE A 28 -5.22 4.58 -6.17
N ASP A 29 -6.16 3.65 -6.21
CA ASP A 29 -7.39 3.72 -5.41
C ASP A 29 -7.32 2.89 -4.12
N SER A 30 -6.65 1.75 -4.21
CA SER A 30 -6.55 0.81 -3.09
C SER A 30 -5.29 -0.04 -3.21
N ILE A 31 -4.90 -0.68 -2.11
CA ILE A 31 -3.94 -1.78 -2.13
C ILE A 31 -4.64 -3.09 -1.79
N ILE A 32 -4.10 -4.19 -2.30
CA ILE A 32 -4.38 -5.54 -1.83
C ILE A 32 -3.16 -6.03 -1.07
N ILE A 33 -3.38 -6.56 0.14
CA ILE A 33 -2.32 -7.16 0.95
C ILE A 33 -2.19 -8.63 0.55
N LEU A 34 -0.99 -9.02 0.14
CA LEU A 34 -0.60 -10.39 -0.15
C LEU A 34 0.28 -10.89 1.00
N PRO A 35 -0.25 -11.68 1.94
CA PRO A 35 0.59 -12.27 2.97
C PRO A 35 1.67 -13.14 2.34
N GLY A 36 2.93 -12.94 2.73
CA GLY A 36 4.05 -13.79 2.30
C GLY A 36 3.86 -15.25 2.72
N ARG A 37 4.75 -16.12 2.26
CA ARG A 37 4.68 -17.54 2.64
C ARG A 37 5.13 -17.71 4.10
N ALA A 38 4.73 -18.83 4.70
CA ALA A 38 4.98 -19.09 6.12
C ALA A 38 6.48 -19.07 6.53
N LYS A 39 7.40 -19.19 5.57
CA LYS A 39 8.85 -19.16 5.76
C LYS A 39 9.48 -17.77 5.56
N ASP A 40 8.74 -16.81 5.00
CA ASP A 40 9.24 -15.49 4.64
C ASP A 40 9.18 -14.58 5.88
N LYS A 41 10.09 -14.82 6.84
CA LYS A 41 10.26 -13.98 8.02
C LYS A 41 11.18 -12.81 7.71
N HIS A 42 10.78 -11.63 8.15
CA HIS A 42 11.64 -10.47 8.21
C HIS A 42 12.59 -10.58 9.42
N ASP A 43 13.68 -9.81 9.43
CA ASP A 43 14.69 -9.84 10.50
C ASP A 43 14.13 -9.41 11.87
N SER A 44 13.07 -8.60 11.85
CA SER A 44 12.25 -8.22 13.01
C SER A 44 11.51 -9.39 13.69
N GLY A 45 11.39 -10.54 13.01
CA GLY A 45 10.60 -11.69 13.44
C GLY A 45 9.15 -11.70 12.95
N TYR A 46 8.65 -10.61 12.38
CA TYR A 46 7.34 -10.55 11.73
C TYR A 46 7.35 -11.19 10.33
N ARG A 47 6.15 -11.40 9.77
CA ARG A 47 6.00 -12.03 8.45
C ARG A 47 6.01 -10.97 7.36
N CYS A 48 6.75 -11.23 6.29
CA CYS A 48 6.73 -10.36 5.11
C CYS A 48 5.37 -10.41 4.42
N MET A 49 5.03 -9.30 3.78
CA MET A 49 3.85 -9.10 2.95
C MET A 49 4.28 -8.40 1.65
N ASP A 50 3.63 -8.77 0.56
CA ASP A 50 3.62 -8.01 -0.68
C ASP A 50 2.35 -7.18 -0.75
N PHE A 51 2.35 -6.15 -1.59
CA PHE A 51 1.18 -5.30 -1.81
C PHE A 51 0.95 -5.14 -3.30
N VAL A 52 -0.31 -5.09 -3.73
CA VAL A 52 -0.69 -4.82 -5.13
C VAL A 52 -1.40 -3.49 -5.20
N ALA A 53 -0.93 -2.55 -6.04
CA ALA A 53 -1.69 -1.33 -6.33
C ALA A 53 -2.88 -1.66 -7.24
N VAL A 54 -4.02 -1.03 -6.96
CA VAL A 54 -5.25 -1.18 -7.74
C VAL A 54 -5.76 0.18 -8.16
N LYS A 55 -6.05 0.31 -9.46
CA LYS A 55 -6.65 1.51 -10.05
C LYS A 55 -7.82 1.11 -10.95
N ASP A 56 -8.95 1.79 -10.80
CA ASP A 56 -10.19 1.54 -11.53
C ASP A 56 -10.61 0.05 -11.46
N ASN A 57 -10.56 -0.54 -10.25
CA ASN A 57 -10.80 -1.96 -9.96
C ASN A 57 -9.90 -2.95 -10.72
N LYS A 58 -8.79 -2.49 -11.30
CA LYS A 58 -7.82 -3.33 -12.00
C LYS A 58 -6.48 -3.30 -11.24
N PRO A 59 -5.84 -4.47 -11.02
CA PRO A 59 -4.51 -4.48 -10.44
C PRO A 59 -3.50 -3.87 -11.42
N MET A 60 -2.52 -3.16 -10.87
CA MET A 60 -1.43 -2.56 -11.63
C MET A 60 -0.18 -3.43 -11.58
N CYS A 61 0.42 -3.57 -10.39
CA CYS A 61 1.67 -4.27 -10.14
C CYS A 61 1.86 -4.53 -8.64
N LYS A 62 2.83 -5.38 -8.29
CA LYS A 62 3.30 -5.57 -6.91
C LYS A 62 4.27 -4.45 -6.50
N LEU A 63 4.14 -3.95 -5.27
CA LEU A 63 4.79 -2.72 -4.78
C LEU A 63 5.98 -2.95 -3.86
N SER A 64 5.93 -4.05 -3.10
CA SER A 64 6.97 -4.48 -2.16
C SER A 64 7.16 -5.99 -2.28
N GLY A 65 8.34 -6.45 -1.89
CA GLY A 65 8.77 -7.86 -1.86
C GLY A 65 9.19 -8.38 -0.48
N CYS A 66 9.22 -7.52 0.55
CA CYS A 66 9.92 -7.83 1.81
C CYS A 66 9.45 -7.06 3.05
N SER A 67 8.37 -6.29 2.97
CA SER A 67 7.96 -5.47 4.11
C SER A 67 7.11 -6.27 5.09
N ASP A 68 7.38 -6.16 6.38
CA ASP A 68 6.65 -6.82 7.46
C ASP A 68 5.59 -5.94 8.12
N VAL A 69 5.60 -4.65 7.81
CA VAL A 69 4.68 -3.63 8.31
C VAL A 69 4.23 -2.71 7.18
N VAL A 70 2.94 -2.38 7.20
CA VAL A 70 2.37 -1.25 6.45
C VAL A 70 2.19 -0.06 7.39
N HIS A 71 2.89 1.03 7.10
CA HIS A 71 2.71 2.30 7.80
C HIS A 71 1.69 3.16 7.05
N VAL A 72 0.49 3.24 7.60
CA VAL A 72 -0.58 4.09 7.08
C VAL A 72 -0.26 5.55 7.37
N ASP A 73 -0.19 6.36 6.31
CA ASP A 73 0.30 7.74 6.33
C ASP A 73 1.75 7.88 6.80
N GLY A 74 2.58 6.89 6.49
CA GLY A 74 4.01 6.86 6.81
C GLY A 74 4.30 6.54 8.28
N ILE A 75 5.57 6.38 8.63
CA ILE A 75 5.97 6.09 10.01
C ILE A 75 5.54 7.25 10.93
N GLY A 76 4.80 6.93 12.00
CA GLY A 76 4.19 7.91 12.90
C GLY A 76 2.88 8.54 12.39
N GLY A 77 2.43 8.22 11.18
CA GLY A 77 1.12 8.60 10.64
C GLY A 77 0.99 10.07 10.23
N TYR A 78 2.10 10.78 9.99
CA TYR A 78 2.08 12.23 9.73
C TYR A 78 1.68 12.64 8.31
N GLY A 79 1.59 11.68 7.38
CA GLY A 79 1.26 11.87 5.97
C GLY A 79 2.48 12.15 5.08
N TYR A 80 2.23 12.20 3.77
CA TYR A 80 3.27 12.45 2.78
C TYR A 80 3.86 13.85 2.95
N ASP A 81 5.19 13.95 2.85
CA ASP A 81 5.96 15.19 2.92
C ASP A 81 5.65 16.09 4.13
N TRP A 82 5.30 15.46 5.26
CA TRP A 82 4.82 16.16 6.46
C TRP A 82 5.85 17.16 7.02
N LEU A 83 7.15 16.86 6.91
CA LEU A 83 8.20 17.74 7.42
C LEU A 83 8.23 19.06 6.64
N ASN A 84 8.14 19.02 5.32
CA ASN A 84 8.07 20.23 4.50
C ASN A 84 6.75 20.97 4.69
N LYS A 85 5.65 20.24 4.88
CA LYS A 85 4.31 20.81 5.08
C LYS A 85 4.15 21.51 6.44
N TYR A 86 4.59 20.88 7.53
CA TYR A 86 4.33 21.35 8.89
C TYR A 86 5.53 22.02 9.54
N LYS A 87 6.76 21.86 9.00
CA LYS A 87 8.04 22.39 9.53
C LYS A 87 8.41 21.93 10.95
N THR A 88 7.53 21.19 11.61
CA THR A 88 7.69 20.60 12.94
C THR A 88 6.76 19.39 13.05
N VAL A 89 6.91 18.59 14.10
CA VAL A 89 6.01 17.46 14.37
C VAL A 89 4.59 18.01 14.60
N PRO A 90 3.61 17.65 13.77
CA PRO A 90 2.27 18.22 13.87
C PRO A 90 1.58 17.73 15.14
N LYS A 91 0.97 18.67 15.89
CA LYS A 91 0.18 18.33 17.10
C LYS A 91 -1.18 17.72 16.78
N THR A 92 -1.70 18.01 15.59
CA THR A 92 -3.00 17.55 15.10
C THR A 92 -2.89 17.22 13.63
N LEU A 93 -3.55 16.14 13.22
CA LEU A 93 -3.62 15.70 11.83
C LEU A 93 -5.09 15.65 11.39
N PRO A 94 -5.39 15.93 10.12
CA PRO A 94 -6.72 15.72 9.60
C PRO A 94 -7.06 14.22 9.66
N VAL A 95 -8.29 13.91 10.08
CA VAL A 95 -8.82 12.54 10.04
C VAL A 95 -8.92 12.08 8.60
N LYS A 96 -8.54 10.83 8.34
CA LYS A 96 -8.63 10.18 7.03
C LYS A 96 -9.48 8.94 7.13
N SER A 97 -10.37 8.79 6.16
CA SER A 97 -11.37 7.73 6.10
C SER A 97 -10.77 6.42 5.56
N TRP A 98 -9.82 5.84 6.30
CA TRP A 98 -9.22 4.55 5.97
C TRP A 98 -10.19 3.40 6.22
N ASN A 99 -10.21 2.45 5.28
CA ASN A 99 -11.07 1.27 5.32
C ASN A 99 -10.29 0.02 4.94
N ILE A 100 -10.81 -1.13 5.38
CA ILE A 100 -10.31 -2.45 5.02
C ILE A 100 -11.48 -3.42 4.83
N ASP A 101 -11.38 -4.29 3.83
CA ASP A 101 -12.31 -5.40 3.60
C ASP A 101 -11.60 -6.63 3.04
N CYS A 102 -12.38 -7.68 2.75
CA CYS A 102 -11.91 -8.89 2.09
C CYS A 102 -12.46 -8.96 0.67
N LEU A 103 -11.60 -9.26 -0.30
CA LEU A 103 -12.02 -9.53 -1.67
C LEU A 103 -12.83 -10.82 -1.75
N PRO A 104 -13.95 -10.83 -2.51
CA PRO A 104 -14.92 -11.92 -2.46
C PRO A 104 -14.36 -13.26 -2.98
N LYS A 105 -13.54 -13.25 -4.04
CA LYS A 105 -13.00 -14.48 -4.62
C LYS A 105 -11.69 -14.96 -3.99
N SER A 106 -10.77 -14.05 -3.71
CA SER A 106 -9.44 -14.42 -3.19
C SER A 106 -9.39 -14.52 -1.67
N GLY A 107 -10.33 -13.87 -0.96
CA GLY A 107 -10.29 -13.72 0.50
C GLY A 107 -9.15 -12.82 0.99
N LEU A 108 -8.42 -12.16 0.10
CA LEU A 108 -7.32 -11.27 0.45
C LEU A 108 -7.85 -9.93 0.99
N LEU A 109 -7.06 -9.30 1.87
CA LEU A 109 -7.41 -8.00 2.42
C LEU A 109 -7.16 -6.89 1.40
N ARG A 110 -8.09 -5.95 1.29
CA ARG A 110 -7.96 -4.72 0.51
C ARG A 110 -8.10 -3.52 1.42
N MET A 111 -7.21 -2.54 1.28
CA MET A 111 -7.24 -1.28 2.03
C MET A 111 -7.37 -0.08 1.09
N TRP A 112 -8.18 0.90 1.47
CA TRP A 112 -8.38 2.14 0.71
C TRP A 112 -8.73 3.32 1.63
N CYS A 113 -8.71 4.54 1.09
CA CYS A 113 -9.14 5.74 1.78
C CYS A 113 -10.22 6.46 0.96
N THR A 114 -11.44 6.61 1.49
CA THR A 114 -12.62 7.02 0.69
C THR A 114 -12.44 8.37 0.00
N ASP A 115 -11.82 9.33 0.67
CA ASP A 115 -11.75 10.73 0.21
C ASP A 115 -10.41 11.06 -0.48
N TYR A 116 -9.54 10.07 -0.65
CA TYR A 116 -8.15 10.26 -1.06
C TYR A 116 -7.73 9.23 -2.10
N LYS A 117 -6.75 9.61 -2.93
CA LYS A 117 -5.99 8.63 -3.71
C LYS A 117 -4.78 8.20 -2.91
N LEU A 118 -4.28 7.02 -3.23
CA LEU A 118 -3.13 6.45 -2.56
C LEU A 118 -1.88 6.63 -3.41
N CYS A 119 -0.77 6.86 -2.73
CA CYS A 119 0.57 6.78 -3.30
C CYS A 119 1.49 6.02 -2.34
N VAL A 120 2.64 5.62 -2.84
CA VAL A 120 3.66 4.91 -2.06
C VAL A 120 4.96 5.69 -2.06
N GLY A 121 5.63 5.67 -0.92
CA GLY A 121 7.01 6.12 -0.80
C GLY A 121 8.00 5.06 -1.27
N ALA A 122 9.24 5.19 -0.80
CA ALA A 122 10.23 4.12 -0.93
C ALA A 122 9.74 2.87 -0.18
N ALA A 123 9.74 1.70 -0.84
CA ALA A 123 9.41 0.43 -0.18
C ALA A 123 10.72 -0.30 0.18
N LEU A 124 11.11 -0.24 1.45
CA LEU A 124 12.29 -0.92 1.98
C LEU A 124 11.82 -1.98 3.00
N SER A 125 12.47 -2.07 4.17
CA SER A 125 12.05 -2.95 5.26
C SER A 125 10.63 -2.66 5.77
N SER A 126 10.16 -1.43 5.64
CA SER A 126 8.76 -1.05 5.87
C SER A 126 8.10 -0.52 4.60
N PHE A 127 6.79 -0.70 4.49
CA PHE A 127 5.99 -0.20 3.38
C PHE A 127 5.21 1.03 3.82
N GLU A 128 5.55 2.19 3.26
CA GLU A 128 4.88 3.45 3.55
C GLU A 128 3.80 3.75 2.51
N LEU A 129 2.57 3.82 2.98
CA LEU A 129 1.39 4.10 2.16
C LEU A 129 0.81 5.45 2.58
N PHE A 130 0.57 6.34 1.63
CA PHE A 130 0.03 7.66 1.93
C PHE A 130 -1.31 7.87 1.23
N ALA A 131 -2.23 8.53 1.93
CA ALA A 131 -3.47 9.04 1.34
C ALA A 131 -3.30 10.53 0.99
N GLU A 132 -3.36 10.86 -0.30
CA GLU A 132 -3.23 12.21 -0.83
C GLU A 132 -4.50 12.66 -1.54
N LYS A 133 -4.84 13.95 -1.42
CA LYS A 133 -5.99 14.46 -2.15
C LYS A 133 -5.68 14.31 -3.65
N PRO A 134 -6.67 13.94 -4.48
CA PRO A 134 -6.49 13.99 -5.92
C PRO A 134 -6.02 15.41 -6.28
N THR A 135 -4.91 15.53 -7.01
CA THR A 135 -4.58 16.78 -7.69
C THR A 135 -5.72 17.07 -8.67
N GLN A 136 -6.37 18.22 -8.51
CA GLN A 136 -7.37 18.73 -9.47
C GLN A 136 -6.71 19.06 -10.79
#